data_AF-A0A3R9MC47-F1
#
_entry.id   AF-A0A3R9MC47-F1
#
_cell.length_a   1.000
_cell.length_b   1.000
_cell.length_c   1.000
_cell.angle_alpha   90.00
_cell.angle_beta   90.00
_cell.angle_gamma   90.00
#
_symmetry.space_group_name_H-M   'P 1'
#
loop_
_entity.id
_entity.type
_entity.pdbx_description
1 polymer ?
#
loop_
_entity_poly.entity_id
_entity_poly.type
_entity_poly.pdbx_seq_one_letter_code
_entity_poly.pdbx_strand_id
1 'polypeptide(L)'
;MTNRKQHIADVALQLFGDKGFENTSTQLIAKAAGVSEALIFKHFGSKDQLLEFVIRNGYKRIIEDNRGGLAEADPLAFIYSVIELPFKLVQAEPHFWKLQYRLADSDMARQQHERFMKPVPSLLREAFKKLDYADPDKETELLLLLVEALWKQEATKTEDHGREMLDFIKGKYAQQ
;
A
#
# COMPACT_ATOMS: atom_id res chain seq x y z
N MET A 1 -8.69 10.21 -21.93
CA MET A 1 -7.67 9.57 -22.79
C MET A 1 -6.49 9.18 -21.91
N THR A 2 -6.33 7.89 -21.58
CA THR A 2 -5.20 7.43 -20.78
C THR A 2 -3.91 7.67 -21.56
N ASN A 3 -2.95 8.37 -20.96
CA ASN A 3 -1.64 8.62 -21.56
C ASN A 3 -0.98 7.26 -21.88
N ARG A 4 -0.42 7.07 -23.09
CA ARG A 4 0.27 5.81 -23.48
C ARG A 4 1.31 5.37 -22.44
N LYS A 5 2.01 6.31 -21.81
CA LYS A 5 2.95 6.03 -20.73
C LYS A 5 2.24 5.38 -19.53
N GLN A 6 1.08 5.89 -19.13
CA GLN A 6 0.30 5.32 -18.03
C GLN A 6 -0.25 3.93 -18.39
N HIS A 7 -0.76 3.74 -19.61
CA HIS A 7 -1.23 2.43 -20.09
C HIS A 7 -0.14 1.36 -20.00
N ILE A 8 1.09 1.67 -20.42
CA ILE A 8 2.23 0.75 -20.29
C ILE A 8 2.51 0.42 -18.82
N ALA A 9 2.47 1.43 -17.94
CA ALA A 9 2.71 1.25 -16.51
C ALA A 9 1.63 0.36 -15.85
N ASP A 10 0.36 0.52 -16.23
CA ASP A 10 -0.74 -0.29 -15.69
C ASP A 10 -0.63 -1.76 -16.12
N VAL A 11 -0.24 -2.02 -17.38
CA VAL A 11 0.04 -3.37 -17.88
C VAL A 11 1.27 -3.97 -17.18
N ALA A 12 2.32 -3.17 -16.99
CA ALA A 12 3.52 -3.60 -16.28
C ALA A 12 3.20 -3.95 -14.81
N LEU A 13 2.38 -3.15 -14.14
CA LEU A 13 1.91 -3.40 -12.77
C LEU A 13 1.25 -4.77 -12.65
N GLN A 14 0.31 -5.10 -13.55
CA GLN A 14 -0.36 -6.39 -13.54
C GLN A 14 0.63 -7.54 -13.75
N LEU A 15 1.49 -7.44 -14.76
CA LEU A 15 2.45 -8.49 -15.07
C LEU A 15 3.50 -8.70 -13.98
N PHE A 16 4.07 -7.62 -13.42
CA PHE A 16 4.96 -7.71 -12.27
C PHE A 16 4.24 -8.30 -11.06
N GLY A 17 3.00 -7.86 -10.80
CA GLY A 17 2.16 -8.34 -9.71
C GLY A 17 1.79 -9.82 -9.82
N ASP A 18 1.67 -10.37 -11.04
CA ASP A 18 1.26 -11.76 -11.27
C ASP A 18 2.42 -12.72 -11.48
N LYS A 19 3.43 -12.32 -12.26
CA LYS A 19 4.57 -13.18 -12.66
C LYS A 19 5.85 -12.90 -11.87
N GLY A 20 5.91 -11.77 -11.14
CA GLY A 20 7.14 -11.28 -10.52
C GLY A 20 7.98 -10.45 -11.49
N PHE A 21 8.84 -9.60 -10.94
CA PHE A 21 9.69 -8.68 -11.70
C PHE A 21 10.71 -9.40 -12.58
N GLU A 22 11.36 -10.44 -12.05
CA GLU A 22 12.37 -11.20 -12.80
C GLU A 22 11.79 -11.95 -14.01
N ASN A 23 10.59 -12.53 -13.87
CA ASN A 23 9.95 -13.30 -14.94
C ASN A 23 9.17 -12.45 -15.95
N THR A 24 9.24 -11.12 -15.85
CA THR A 24 8.49 -10.21 -16.72
C THR A 24 9.46 -9.42 -17.59
N SER A 25 9.54 -9.72 -18.89
CA SER A 25 10.37 -8.98 -19.83
C SER A 25 9.65 -7.75 -20.40
N THR A 26 10.42 -6.76 -20.87
CA THR A 26 9.90 -5.59 -21.60
C THR A 26 9.19 -5.98 -22.90
N GLN A 27 9.61 -7.07 -23.56
CA GLN A 27 8.90 -7.68 -24.70
C GLN A 27 7.51 -8.17 -24.32
N LEU A 28 7.39 -8.87 -23.19
CA LEU A 28 6.11 -9.36 -22.70
C LEU A 28 5.16 -8.20 -22.39
N ILE A 29 5.67 -7.15 -21.72
CA ILE A 29 4.91 -5.94 -21.42
C ILE A 29 4.47 -5.25 -22.72
N ALA A 30 5.36 -5.09 -23.70
CA ALA A 30 5.07 -4.44 -24.97
C ALA A 30 3.95 -5.16 -25.73
N LYS A 31 4.05 -6.50 -25.81
CA LYS A 31 3.03 -7.35 -26.43
C LYS A 31 1.69 -7.20 -25.73
N ALA A 32 1.65 -7.26 -24.39
CA ALA A 32 0.43 -7.14 -23.62
C ALA A 32 -0.19 -5.73 -23.72
N ALA A 33 0.64 -4.68 -23.79
CA ALA A 33 0.19 -3.30 -23.91
C ALA A 33 -0.17 -2.90 -25.35
N GLY A 34 0.08 -3.74 -26.35
CA GLY A 34 -0.16 -3.44 -27.76
C GLY A 34 0.76 -2.33 -28.31
N VAL A 35 2.00 -2.27 -27.82
CA VAL A 35 3.00 -1.26 -28.22
C VAL A 35 4.30 -1.92 -28.69
N SER A 36 5.19 -1.15 -29.31
CA SER A 36 6.55 -1.62 -29.58
C SER A 36 7.39 -1.58 -28.30
N GLU A 37 8.33 -2.52 -28.18
CA GLU A 37 9.29 -2.52 -27.06
C GLU A 37 10.15 -1.24 -27.04
N ALA A 38 10.52 -0.73 -28.23
CA ALA A 38 11.22 0.55 -28.36
C ALA A 38 10.45 1.73 -27.72
N LEU A 39 9.11 1.70 -27.72
CA LEU A 39 8.30 2.74 -27.07
C LEU A 39 8.40 2.68 -25.54
N ILE A 40 8.56 1.49 -24.95
CA ILE A 40 8.82 1.34 -23.52
C ILE A 40 10.16 1.97 -23.17
N PHE A 41 11.23 1.60 -23.88
CA PHE A 41 12.56 2.18 -23.66
C PHE A 41 12.55 3.70 -23.85
N LYS A 42 11.81 4.22 -24.84
CA LYS A 42 11.63 5.67 -25.04
C LYS A 42 10.96 6.37 -23.85
N HIS A 43 10.00 5.73 -23.19
CA HIS A 43 9.25 6.35 -22.08
C HIS A 43 9.91 6.20 -20.71
N PHE A 44 10.63 5.10 -20.50
CA PHE A 44 11.09 4.68 -19.18
C PHE A 44 12.59 4.48 -19.09
N GLY A 45 13.31 4.25 -20.20
CA GLY A 45 14.75 4.02 -20.20
C GLY A 45 15.15 2.57 -19.89
N SER A 46 14.62 1.98 -18.81
CA SER A 46 14.90 0.57 -18.44
C SER A 46 13.70 -0.14 -17.80
N LYS A 47 13.81 -1.46 -17.59
CA LYS A 47 12.83 -2.26 -16.83
C LYS A 47 12.73 -1.79 -15.38
N ASP A 48 13.86 -1.49 -14.75
CA ASP A 48 13.94 -0.98 -13.37
C ASP A 48 13.29 0.41 -13.24
N GLN A 49 13.55 1.31 -14.18
CA GLN A 49 12.93 2.64 -14.20
C GLN A 49 11.42 2.58 -14.49
N LEU A 50 10.96 1.59 -15.26
CA LEU A 50 9.54 1.29 -15.40
C LEU A 50 8.94 0.82 -14.07
N LEU A 51 9.60 -0.10 -13.35
CA LEU A 51 9.14 -0.54 -12.02
C LEU A 51 9.08 0.62 -11.02
N GLU A 52 10.12 1.44 -10.98
CA GLU A 52 10.18 2.62 -10.12
C GLU A 52 9.03 3.59 -10.42
N PHE A 53 8.74 3.81 -11.70
CA PHE A 53 7.60 4.60 -12.14
C PHE A 53 6.27 3.98 -11.69
N VAL A 54 6.10 2.66 -11.84
CA VAL A 54 4.89 1.95 -11.40
C VAL A 54 4.66 2.15 -9.90
N ILE A 55 5.69 1.94 -9.07
CA ILE A 55 5.57 2.02 -7.62
C ILE A 55 5.30 3.45 -7.16
N ARG A 56 6.07 4.41 -7.69
CA ARG A 56 5.92 5.83 -7.35
C ARG A 56 4.54 6.37 -7.73
N ASN A 57 4.04 6.01 -8.91
CA ASN A 57 2.70 6.45 -9.32
C ASN A 57 1.59 5.73 -8.54
N GLY A 58 1.77 4.46 -8.17
CA GLY A 58 0.80 3.77 -7.33
C GLY A 58 0.63 4.46 -5.98
N TYR A 59 1.74 4.75 -5.27
CA TYR A 59 1.69 5.54 -4.04
C TYR A 59 1.11 6.94 -4.25
N LYS A 60 1.48 7.60 -5.35
CA LYS A 60 0.92 8.93 -5.67
C LYS A 60 -0.61 8.86 -5.81
N ARG A 61 -1.15 7.91 -6.57
CA ARG A 61 -2.60 7.73 -6.72
C ARG A 61 -3.27 7.46 -5.38
N ILE A 62 -2.73 6.53 -4.60
CA ILE A 62 -3.26 6.20 -3.27
C ILE A 62 -3.32 7.44 -2.37
N ILE A 63 -2.25 8.24 -2.34
CA ILE A 63 -2.23 9.48 -1.56
C ILE A 63 -3.25 10.49 -2.10
N GLU A 64 -3.38 10.63 -3.43
CA GLU A 64 -4.31 11.54 -4.08
C GLU A 64 -5.78 11.17 -3.82
N ASP A 65 -6.11 9.89 -3.92
CA ASP A 65 -7.47 9.36 -3.76
C ASP A 65 -7.89 9.29 -2.28
N ASN A 66 -6.93 9.30 -1.35
CA ASN A 66 -7.18 9.27 0.09
C ASN A 66 -6.78 10.59 0.78
N ARG A 67 -6.67 11.70 0.04
CA ARG A 67 -6.41 13.02 0.63
C ARG A 67 -7.46 13.34 1.71
N GLY A 68 -6.98 13.71 2.88
CA GLY A 68 -7.84 14.01 4.04
C GLY A 68 -8.27 12.79 4.84
N GLY A 69 -7.99 11.55 4.40
CA GLY A 69 -8.38 10.33 5.12
C GLY A 69 -7.71 10.11 6.48
N LEU A 70 -6.66 10.87 6.79
CA LEU A 70 -5.97 10.88 8.09
C LEU A 70 -6.26 12.15 8.89
N ALA A 71 -7.16 13.03 8.41
CA ALA A 71 -7.51 14.29 9.06
C ALA A 71 -8.69 14.11 10.04
N GLU A 72 -8.66 13.05 10.83
CA GLU A 72 -9.68 12.80 11.85
C GLU A 72 -9.36 13.62 13.12
N ALA A 73 -10.30 14.49 13.50
CA ALA A 73 -10.16 15.29 14.72
C ALA A 73 -10.37 14.46 15.99
N ASP A 74 -11.18 13.40 15.89
CA ASP A 74 -11.42 12.44 16.97
C ASP A 74 -10.30 11.38 17.02
N PRO A 75 -9.56 11.28 18.14
CA PRO A 75 -8.50 10.28 18.31
C PRO A 75 -8.94 8.84 18.10
N LEU A 76 -10.16 8.46 18.54
CA LEU A 76 -10.63 7.09 18.41
C LEU A 76 -10.98 6.77 16.95
N ALA A 77 -11.69 7.67 16.27
CA ALA A 77 -11.92 7.57 14.83
C ALA A 77 -10.61 7.46 14.03
N PHE A 78 -9.56 8.18 14.42
CA PHE A 78 -8.24 8.06 13.80
C PHE A 78 -7.63 6.66 14.00
N ILE A 79 -7.66 6.12 15.21
CA ILE A 79 -7.18 4.74 15.47
C ILE A 79 -7.95 3.74 14.61
N TYR A 80 -9.27 3.90 14.51
CA TYR A 80 -10.12 3.04 13.69
C TYR A 80 -9.81 3.14 12.20
N SER A 81 -9.55 4.35 11.68
CA SER A 81 -9.18 4.52 10.27
C SER A 81 -7.84 3.87 9.94
N VAL A 82 -6.89 3.84 10.89
CA VAL A 82 -5.62 3.13 10.75
C VAL A 82 -5.82 1.61 10.73
N ILE A 83 -6.70 1.07 11.58
CA ILE A 83 -7.05 -0.37 11.59
C ILE A 83 -7.71 -0.78 10.26
N GLU A 84 -8.57 0.06 9.70
CA GLU A 84 -9.27 -0.20 8.43
C GLU A 84 -8.40 -0.01 7.19
N LEU A 85 -7.26 0.68 7.33
CA LEU A 85 -6.42 1.09 6.21
C LEU A 85 -6.02 -0.06 5.28
N PRO A 86 -5.57 -1.24 5.79
CA PRO A 86 -5.22 -2.37 4.93
C PRO A 86 -6.38 -2.80 4.02
N PHE A 87 -7.58 -2.97 4.58
CA PHE A 87 -8.77 -3.40 3.84
C PHE A 87 -9.15 -2.36 2.78
N LYS A 88 -9.23 -1.09 3.17
CA LYS A 88 -9.62 0.00 2.28
C LYS A 88 -8.66 0.11 1.09
N LEU A 89 -7.36 0.10 1.36
CA LEU A 89 -6.35 0.35 0.35
C LEU A 89 -6.08 -0.87 -0.54
N VAL A 90 -6.06 -2.08 0.02
CA VAL A 90 -5.93 -3.32 -0.77
C VAL A 90 -7.13 -3.51 -1.69
N GLN A 91 -8.35 -3.28 -1.20
CA GLN A 91 -9.55 -3.45 -2.02
C GLN A 91 -9.61 -2.43 -3.17
N ALA A 92 -9.15 -1.20 -2.92
CA ALA A 92 -9.12 -0.17 -3.95
C ALA A 92 -8.06 -0.44 -5.04
N GLU A 93 -6.88 -0.92 -4.66
CA GLU A 93 -5.72 -1.08 -5.55
C GLU A 93 -5.04 -2.46 -5.37
N PRO A 94 -5.74 -3.59 -5.62
CA PRO A 94 -5.28 -4.93 -5.21
C PRO A 94 -3.99 -5.37 -5.92
N HIS A 95 -3.84 -5.03 -7.19
CA HIS A 95 -2.62 -5.38 -7.94
C HIS A 95 -1.40 -4.62 -7.43
N PHE A 96 -1.57 -3.35 -7.03
CA PHE A 96 -0.49 -2.55 -6.46
C PHE A 96 0.00 -3.13 -5.15
N TRP A 97 -0.90 -3.44 -4.23
CA TRP A 97 -0.51 -3.95 -2.92
C TRP A 97 0.04 -5.38 -2.97
N LYS A 98 -0.46 -6.20 -3.90
CA LYS A 98 0.16 -7.50 -4.22
C LYS A 98 1.59 -7.34 -4.73
N LEU A 99 1.84 -6.39 -5.65
CA LEU A 99 3.19 -6.09 -6.14
C LEU A 99 4.10 -5.56 -5.02
N GLN A 100 3.62 -4.60 -4.24
CA GLN A 100 4.35 -4.01 -3.12
C GLN A 100 4.78 -5.08 -2.12
N TYR A 101 3.87 -5.98 -1.74
CA TYR A 101 4.19 -7.10 -0.85
C TYR A 101 5.24 -8.04 -1.45
N ARG A 102 5.12 -8.40 -2.74
CA ARG A 102 6.11 -9.24 -3.44
C ARG A 102 7.50 -8.61 -3.52
N LEU A 103 7.58 -7.29 -3.39
CA LEU A 103 8.82 -6.53 -3.42
C LEU A 103 9.23 -6.03 -2.02
N ALA A 104 8.66 -6.54 -0.94
CA ALA A 104 8.97 -6.06 0.42
C ALA A 104 10.47 -6.10 0.76
N ASP A 105 11.20 -7.07 0.19
CA ASP A 105 12.66 -7.20 0.37
C ASP A 105 13.49 -6.25 -0.52
N SER A 106 12.86 -5.57 -1.48
CA SER A 106 13.51 -4.55 -2.31
C SER A 106 13.66 -3.24 -1.56
N ASP A 107 14.89 -2.71 -1.50
CA ASP A 107 15.20 -1.41 -0.88
C ASP A 107 14.27 -0.29 -1.34
N MET A 108 14.04 -0.20 -2.65
CA MET A 108 13.21 0.86 -3.23
C MET A 108 11.74 0.71 -2.79
N ALA A 109 11.15 -0.49 -2.86
CA ALA A 109 9.76 -0.69 -2.46
C ALA A 109 9.57 -0.45 -0.95
N ARG A 110 10.51 -0.92 -0.12
CA ARG A 110 10.55 -0.65 1.32
C ARG A 110 10.62 0.84 1.62
N GLN A 111 11.57 1.57 1.02
CA GLN A 111 11.70 3.02 1.23
C GLN A 111 10.44 3.80 0.84
N GLN A 112 9.78 3.42 -0.26
CA GLN A 112 8.52 4.07 -0.66
C GLN A 112 7.39 3.79 0.34
N HIS A 113 7.30 2.56 0.86
CA HIS A 113 6.33 2.21 1.89
C HIS A 113 6.57 2.95 3.21
N GLU A 114 7.82 2.99 3.66
CA GLU A 114 8.22 3.75 4.85
C GLU A 114 7.86 5.22 4.69
N ARG A 115 8.11 5.82 3.52
CA ARG A 115 7.73 7.20 3.24
C ARG A 115 6.21 7.41 3.30
N PHE A 116 5.43 6.45 2.79
CA PHE A 116 3.98 6.48 2.85
C PHE A 116 3.46 6.41 4.30
N MET A 117 4.02 5.52 5.12
CA MET A 117 3.62 5.31 6.51
C MET A 117 4.22 6.32 7.50
N LYS A 118 5.25 7.08 7.10
CA LYS A 118 6.01 7.99 7.97
C LYS A 118 5.18 8.86 8.93
N PRO A 119 4.03 9.45 8.53
CA PRO A 119 3.25 10.29 9.45
C PRO A 119 2.47 9.50 10.51
N VAL A 120 2.16 8.22 10.26
CA VAL A 120 1.20 7.42 11.05
C VAL A 120 1.66 7.21 12.50
N PRO A 121 2.91 6.80 12.81
CA PRO A 121 3.33 6.53 14.19
C PRO A 121 3.20 7.75 15.11
N SER A 122 3.56 8.94 14.62
CA SER A 122 3.45 10.17 15.42
C SER A 122 2.00 10.56 15.70
N LEU A 123 1.11 10.36 14.73
CA LEU A 123 -0.31 10.67 14.88
C LEU A 123 -1.00 9.67 15.80
N LEU A 124 -0.66 8.38 15.71
CA LEU A 124 -1.17 7.34 16.62
C LEU A 124 -0.76 7.63 18.06
N ARG A 125 0.51 7.95 18.30
CA ARG A 125 0.99 8.32 19.64
C ARG A 125 0.21 9.50 20.20
N GLU A 126 -0.04 10.53 19.38
CA GLU A 126 -0.83 11.68 19.80
C GLU A 126 -2.29 11.30 20.11
N ALA A 127 -2.90 10.44 19.28
CA ALA A 127 -4.25 9.95 19.49
C ALA A 127 -4.37 9.15 20.80
N PHE A 128 -3.48 8.18 21.03
CA PHE A 128 -3.44 7.41 22.28
C PHE A 128 -3.20 8.30 23.50
N LYS A 129 -2.35 9.32 23.39
CA LYS A 129 -2.14 10.30 24.47
C LYS A 129 -3.41 11.10 24.77
N LYS A 130 -4.17 11.52 23.75
CA LYS A 130 -5.44 12.24 23.93
C LYS A 130 -6.54 11.39 24.56
N LEU A 131 -6.46 10.07 24.40
CA LEU A 131 -7.35 9.09 25.02
C LEU A 131 -6.84 8.58 26.39
N ASP A 132 -5.78 9.18 26.94
CA ASP A 132 -5.24 8.86 28.27
C ASP A 132 -4.76 7.40 28.44
N TYR A 133 -4.28 6.77 27.35
CA TYR A 133 -3.66 5.44 27.44
C TYR A 133 -2.38 5.49 28.26
N ALA A 134 -2.17 4.49 29.11
CA ALA A 134 -1.03 4.43 30.04
C ALA A 134 0.34 4.44 29.35
N ASP A 135 0.46 3.83 28.16
CA ASP A 135 1.69 3.81 27.36
C ASP A 135 1.38 4.02 25.86
N PRO A 136 1.27 5.29 25.40
CA PRO A 136 0.95 5.61 24.01
C PRO A 136 2.00 5.11 23.00
N ASP A 137 3.26 4.98 23.41
CA ASP A 137 4.34 4.48 22.56
C ASP A 137 4.18 2.99 22.29
N LYS A 138 3.92 2.19 23.34
CA LYS A 138 3.70 0.75 23.19
C LYS A 138 2.40 0.41 22.48
N GLU A 139 1.34 1.19 22.69
CA GLU A 139 0.09 0.99 21.93
C GLU A 139 0.25 1.32 20.45
N THR A 140 1.06 2.34 20.12
CA THR A 140 1.41 2.65 18.73
C THR A 140 2.19 1.49 18.09
N GLU A 141 3.21 0.96 18.77
CA GLU A 141 4.01 -0.17 18.29
C GLU A 141 3.14 -1.41 18.07
N LEU A 142 2.31 -1.76 19.06
CA LEU A 142 1.38 -2.88 18.98
C LEU A 142 0.41 -2.75 17.80
N LEU A 143 -0.22 -1.58 17.65
CA LEU A 143 -1.18 -1.36 16.59
C LEU A 143 -0.54 -1.47 15.19
N LEU A 144 0.66 -0.94 15.02
CA LEU A 144 1.37 -1.03 13.74
C LEU A 144 1.75 -2.47 13.39
N LEU A 145 2.15 -3.30 14.37
CA LEU A 145 2.40 -4.73 14.17
C LEU A 145 1.13 -5.47 13.72
N LEU A 146 -0.02 -5.15 14.34
CA LEU A 146 -1.31 -5.72 13.95
C LEU A 146 -1.71 -5.29 12.53
N VAL A 147 -1.54 -4.01 12.21
CA VAL A 147 -1.84 -3.46 10.88
C VAL A 147 -0.95 -4.08 9.80
N GLU A 148 0.34 -4.31 10.08
CA GLU A 148 1.25 -5.03 9.17
C GLU A 148 0.78 -6.47 8.91
N ALA A 149 0.31 -7.17 9.94
CA ALA A 149 -0.25 -8.52 9.78
C ALA A 149 -1.52 -8.52 8.91
N LEU A 150 -2.42 -7.55 9.13
CA LEU A 150 -3.62 -7.37 8.30
C LEU A 150 -3.27 -7.06 6.84
N TRP A 151 -2.26 -6.21 6.61
CA TRP A 151 -1.74 -5.92 5.27
C TRP A 151 -1.31 -7.18 4.52
N LYS A 152 -0.54 -8.04 5.19
CA LYS A 152 -0.08 -9.30 4.62
C LYS A 152 -1.26 -10.20 4.26
N GLN A 153 -2.22 -10.36 5.16
CA GLN A 153 -3.40 -11.19 4.94
C GLN A 153 -4.23 -10.68 3.75
N GLU A 154 -4.53 -9.39 3.71
CA GLU A 154 -5.33 -8.79 2.64
C GLU A 154 -4.62 -8.84 1.28
N ALA A 155 -3.32 -8.53 1.24
CA ALA A 155 -2.55 -8.53 -0.02
C ALA A 155 -2.36 -9.95 -0.61
N THR A 156 -2.37 -10.98 0.24
CA THR A 156 -2.16 -12.38 -0.17
C THR A 156 -3.45 -13.19 -0.27
N LYS A 157 -4.57 -12.66 0.25
CA LYS A 157 -5.87 -13.34 0.34
C LYS A 157 -5.78 -14.72 1.00
N THR A 158 -4.92 -14.86 2.01
CA THR A 158 -4.64 -16.16 2.63
C THR A 158 -5.75 -16.67 3.55
N GLU A 159 -6.55 -15.78 4.15
CA GLU A 159 -7.57 -16.15 5.15
C GLU A 159 -8.79 -15.24 5.12
N ASP A 160 -10.00 -15.81 5.28
CA ASP A 160 -11.29 -15.10 5.19
C ASP A 160 -11.73 -14.43 6.52
N HIS A 161 -10.94 -14.56 7.59
CA HIS A 161 -11.28 -14.03 8.93
C HIS A 161 -10.78 -12.59 9.17
N GLY A 162 -10.24 -11.91 8.15
CA GLY A 162 -9.61 -10.59 8.32
C GLY A 162 -10.57 -9.55 8.90
N ARG A 163 -11.84 -9.61 8.46
CA ARG A 163 -12.89 -8.70 8.96
C ARG A 163 -13.22 -8.95 10.43
N GLU A 164 -13.28 -10.21 10.86
CA GLU A 164 -13.52 -10.54 12.27
C GLU A 164 -12.37 -10.03 13.16
N MET A 165 -11.12 -10.19 12.71
CA MET A 165 -9.95 -9.66 13.41
C MET A 165 -9.97 -8.13 13.49
N LEU A 166 -10.35 -7.45 12.40
CA LEU A 166 -10.52 -6.00 12.39
C LEU A 166 -11.54 -5.53 13.44
N ASP A 167 -12.71 -6.17 13.50
CA ASP A 167 -13.75 -5.83 14.47
C ASP A 167 -13.30 -6.12 15.91
N PHE A 168 -12.57 -7.22 16.12
CA PHE A 168 -11.97 -7.56 17.41
C PHE A 168 -10.95 -6.51 17.88
N ILE A 169 -10.04 -6.08 17.00
CA ILE A 169 -9.04 -5.05 17.31
C ILE A 169 -9.73 -3.72 17.63
N LYS A 170 -10.74 -3.32 16.86
CA LYS A 170 -11.54 -2.12 17.18
C LYS A 170 -12.21 -2.21 18.55
N GLY A 171 -12.73 -3.39 18.89
CA GLY A 171 -13.30 -3.68 20.20
C GLY A 171 -12.32 -3.45 21.36
N LYS A 172 -11.04 -3.84 21.19
CA LYS A 172 -9.97 -3.56 22.18
C LYS A 172 -9.89 -2.08 22.53
N TYR A 173 -9.96 -1.21 21.51
CA TYR A 173 -9.77 0.23 21.67
C TYR A 173 -11.06 0.99 21.99
N ALA A 174 -12.23 0.35 21.92
CA ALA A 174 -13.53 0.95 22.24
C ALA A 174 -13.81 1.08 23.76
N GLN A 175 -13.12 0.30 24.59
CA GLN A 175 -13.51 0.01 25.97
C GLN A 175 -12.57 0.58 27.04
N GLN A 176 -11.71 1.54 26.71
CA GLN A 176 -10.92 2.30 27.69
C GLN A 176 -11.32 3.77 27.69
#